data_AF-A0A955DTF0-F1
#
_entry.id   AF-A0A955DTF0-F1
#
_cell.length_a   1.000
_cell.length_b   1.000
_cell.length_c   1.000
_cell.angle_alpha   90.00
_cell.angle_beta   90.00
_cell.angle_gamma   90.00
#
_symmetry.space_group_name_H-M   'P 1'
#
loop_
_entity.id
_entity.type
_entity.pdbx_description
1 polymer ?
#
loop_
_entity_poly.entity_id
_entity_poly.type
_entity_poly.pdbx_seq_one_letter_code
_entity_poly.pdbx_strand_id
1 'polypeptide(L)' 'TLEEHTLPGGFGHAVLESIERLGLHGARVQRLGLPDAWIEQDPRGSQLTEAGLDVAGIRRTILTMLSSEQPTEAAEA' A
#
# COMPACT_ATOMS: atom_id res chain seq x y z
N THR A 1 -1.20 3.94 0.94
CA THR A 1 -0.85 4.82 -0.18
C THR A 1 -1.17 4.14 -1.50
N LEU A 2 -1.37 4.90 -2.57
CA LEU A 2 -1.55 4.40 -3.93
C LEU A 2 -0.65 5.20 -4.87
N GLU A 3 0.12 4.51 -5.71
CA GLU A 3 1.04 5.12 -6.67
C GLU A 3 1.18 4.24 -7.93
N GLU A 4 1.32 4.83 -9.12
CA GLU A 4 1.70 4.11 -10.35
C GLU A 4 3.23 4.22 -10.53
N HIS A 5 3.96 3.91 -9.45
CA HIS A 5 5.43 3.94 -9.35
C HIS A 5 5.89 2.70 -8.56
N THR A 6 7.16 2.34 -8.67
CA THR A 6 7.69 1.20 -7.91
C THR A 6 7.67 1.45 -6.39
N LEU A 7 7.42 0.40 -5.61
CA LEU A 7 7.31 0.48 -4.16
C LEU A 7 8.62 0.86 -3.44
N PRO A 8 9.82 0.40 -3.87
CA PRO A 8 11.08 0.89 -3.32
C PRO A 8 11.33 2.35 -3.72
N GLY A 9 11.62 3.21 -2.74
CA GLY A 9 11.94 4.63 -2.99
C GLY A 9 10.77 5.49 -3.52
N GLY A 10 9.55 4.94 -3.59
CA GLY A 10 8.37 5.65 -4.07
C GLY A 10 7.71 6.57 -3.04
N PHE A 11 6.53 7.10 -3.40
CA PHE A 11 5.66 7.89 -2.53
C PHE A 11 5.33 7.15 -1.23
N GLY A 12 4.99 5.87 -1.31
CA GLY A 12 4.72 5.05 -0.14
C GLY A 12 5.90 4.98 0.83
N HIS A 13 7.14 5.01 0.32
CA HIS A 13 8.34 5.05 1.15
C HIS A 13 8.47 6.38 1.90
N ALA A 14 8.32 7.51 1.20
CA ALA A 14 8.37 8.85 1.80
C ALA A 14 7.28 9.07 2.87
N VAL A 15 6.11 8.45 2.71
CA VAL A 15 5.06 8.45 3.73
C VAL A 15 5.49 7.67 4.97
N LEU A 16 6.11 6.50 4.81
CA LEU A 16 6.62 5.71 5.95
C LEU A 16 7.72 6.46 6.72
N GLU A 17 8.68 7.08 6.01
CA GLU A 17 9.69 7.93 6.64
C GLU A 17 9.06 9.09 7.42
N SER A 18 7.97 9.66 6.90
CA SER A 18 7.27 10.75 7.56
C SER A 18 6.53 10.29 8.81
N ILE A 19 5.92 9.10 8.78
CA ILE A 19 5.29 8.47 9.95
C ILE A 19 6.31 8.23 11.06
N GLU A 20 7.48 7.69 10.70
CA GLU A 20 8.59 7.47 11.63
C GLU A 20 9.06 8.79 12.25
N ARG A 21 9.38 9.78 11.40
CA ARG A 21 9.87 11.10 11.85
C ARG A 21 8.88 11.84 12.75
N LEU A 22 7.58 11.62 12.56
CA LEU A 22 6.51 12.26 13.35
C LEU A 22 6.12 11.45 14.59
N GLY A 23 6.70 10.26 14.82
CA GLY A 23 6.37 9.43 15.98
C GLY A 23 4.93 8.89 15.95
N LEU A 24 4.36 8.67 14.77
CA LEU A 24 2.98 8.19 14.61
C LEU A 24 2.90 6.66 14.78
N HIS A 25 3.18 6.21 16.00
CA HIS A 25 3.10 4.80 16.38
C HIS A 25 1.65 4.28 16.20
N GLY A 26 1.52 3.05 15.70
CA GLY A 26 0.21 2.43 15.43
C GLY A 26 -0.47 2.82 14.10
N ALA A 27 0.16 3.67 13.28
CA ALA A 27 -0.38 4.00 11.95
C ALA A 27 -0.40 2.77 11.03
N ARG A 28 -1.60 2.32 10.65
CA ARG A 28 -1.77 1.25 9.65
C ARG A 28 -1.59 1.79 8.24
N VAL A 29 -0.55 1.31 7.55
CA VAL A 29 -0.28 1.69 6.17
C VAL A 29 -0.20 0.46 5.28
N GLN A 30 -1.16 0.36 4.35
CA GLN A 30 -1.04 -0.52 3.19
C GLN A 30 -0.51 0.29 2.01
N ARG A 31 0.55 -0.19 1.34
CA ARG A 31 1.11 0.43 0.14
C ARG A 31 0.68 -0.35 -1.10
N LEU A 32 0.19 0.35 -2.11
CA LEU A 32 -0.16 -0.19 -3.42
C LEU A 32 0.65 0.57 -4.46
N GLY A 33 1.47 -0.15 -5.23
CA GLY A 33 2.29 0.39 -6.30
C GLY A 33 2.84 -0.72 -7.18
N LEU A 34 3.67 -0.36 -8.15
CA LEU A 34 4.32 -1.33 -9.03
C LEU A 34 5.29 -2.20 -8.22
N PRO A 35 5.35 -3.52 -8.52
CA PRO A 35 6.29 -4.40 -7.84
C PRO A 35 7.74 -4.03 -8.20
N ASP A 36 8.68 -4.55 -7.42
CA ASP A 36 10.10 -4.58 -7.79
C ASP A 36 10.34 -5.74 -8.77
N ALA A 37 9.64 -5.67 -9.90
CA ALA A 37 9.64 -6.69 -10.95
C ALA A 37 9.21 -6.06 -12.28
N TRP A 38 9.56 -6.74 -13.38
CA TRP A 38 9.08 -6.34 -14.70
C TRP A 38 7.58 -6.63 -14.83
N ILE A 39 6.88 -5.69 -15.46
CA ILE A 39 5.51 -5.85 -15.94
C ILE A 39 5.59 -6.00 -17.46
N GLU A 40 4.89 -6.99 -18.01
CA GLU A 40 4.92 -7.28 -19.44
C GLU A 40 4.35 -6.11 -20.25
N GLN A 41 4.78 -5.97 -21.50
CA GLN A 41 4.25 -4.95 -22.37
C GLN A 41 2.82 -5.30 -22.81
N ASP A 42 1.85 -4.50 -22.40
CA ASP A 42 0.43 -4.66 -22.73
C ASP A 42 -0.28 -3.30 -22.66
N PRO A 43 -1.56 -3.12 -23.04
CA PRO A 43 -2.28 -1.90 -22.73
C PRO A 43 -2.25 -1.63 -21.23
N ARG A 44 -2.19 -0.34 -20.88
CA ARG A 44 -2.11 0.14 -19.49
C ARG A 44 -3.11 -0.54 -18.54
N GLY A 45 -4.35 -0.79 -18.98
CA GLY A 45 -5.36 -1.46 -18.16
C GLY A 45 -4.96 -2.89 -17.73
N SER A 46 -4.37 -3.66 -18.64
CA SER A 46 -3.84 -4.99 -18.34
C SER A 46 -2.63 -4.92 -17.42
N GLN A 47 -1.70 -3.98 -17.69
CA GLN A 47 -0.52 -3.78 -16.84
C GLN A 47 -0.89 -3.38 -15.41
N LEU A 48 -1.92 -2.54 -15.24
CA LEU A 48 -2.47 -2.19 -13.93
C LEU A 48 -3.15 -3.40 -13.27
N THR A 49 -3.85 -4.23 -14.05
CA THR A 49 -4.45 -5.48 -13.54
C THR A 49 -3.37 -6.45 -13.04
N GLU A 50 -2.29 -6.62 -13.81
CA GLU A 50 -1.13 -7.43 -13.45
C GLU A 50 -0.46 -6.92 -12.17
N ALA A 51 -0.29 -5.60 -12.05
CA ALA A 51 0.23 -4.96 -10.85
C ALA A 51 -0.78 -4.92 -9.67
N GLY A 52 -2.03 -5.36 -9.87
CA GLY A 52 -3.10 -5.29 -8.85
C GLY A 52 -3.58 -3.86 -8.53
N LEU A 53 -3.30 -2.90 -9.41
CA LEU A 53 -3.63 -1.48 -9.31
C LEU A 53 -4.93 -1.12 -10.06
N ASP A 54 -5.65 -2.11 -10.57
CA ASP A 54 -6.99 -1.93 -11.11
C ASP A 54 -8.02 -1.73 -9.98
N VAL A 55 -9.25 -1.32 -10.37
CA VAL A 55 -10.32 -1.06 -9.41
C VAL A 55 -10.63 -2.29 -8.54
N ALA A 56 -10.59 -3.49 -9.13
CA ALA A 56 -10.85 -4.72 -8.38
C ALA A 56 -9.73 -5.00 -7.37
N GLY A 57 -8.47 -4.84 -7.75
CA GLY A 57 -7.31 -5.02 -6.88
C GLY A 57 -7.27 -4.05 -5.71
N ILE A 58 -7.51 -2.77 -5.98
CA ILE A 58 -7.60 -1.73 -4.94
C ILE A 58 -8.75 -2.05 -3.98
N ARG A 59 -9.94 -2.40 -4.51
CA ARG A 59 -11.10 -2.75 -3.68
C ARG A 59 -10.83 -3.93 -2.77
N ARG A 60 -10.25 -5.03 -3.29
CA ARG A 60 -9.90 -6.21 -2.49
C ARG A 60 -8.97 -5.82 -1.35
N THR A 61 -7.93 -5.05 -1.65
CA THR A 61 -6.94 -4.60 -0.66
C THR A 61 -7.58 -3.78 0.46
N ILE A 62 -8.47 -2.84 0.12
CA ILE A 62 -9.19 -2.03 1.10
C ILE A 62 -10.08 -2.91 1.99
N LEU A 63 -10.84 -3.84 1.40
CA LEU A 63 -11.73 -4.71 2.16
C LEU A 63 -10.94 -5.62 3.12
N THR A 64 -9.82 -6.21 2.68
CA THR A 64 -8.93 -6.99 3.54
C THR A 64 -8.38 -6.17 4.70
N MET A 65 -8.01 -4.90 4.46
CA MET A 65 -7.53 -4.00 5.49
C MET A 65 -8.61 -3.66 6.54
N LEU A 66 -9.88 -3.58 6.12
CA LEU A 66 -11.01 -3.31 7.02
C LEU A 66 -11.46 -4.55 7.81
N SER A 67 -11.28 -5.75 7.25
CA SER A 67 -11.70 -7.01 7.88
C SER A 67 -10.70 -7.60 8.88
N SER A 68 -9.47 -7.09 8.95
CA SER A 68 -8.52 -7.51 9.97
C SER A 68 -8.77 -6.77 11.29
N GLU A 69 -9.23 -7.48 12.31
CA GLU A 69 -9.27 -6.97 13.69
C GLU A 69 -7.85 -6.64 14.17
N GLN A 70 -7.70 -5.54 14.90
CA GLN A 70 -6.44 -5.16 15.53
C GLN A 70 -6.30 -5.88 16.88
N PRO A 71 -5.09 -6.30 17.29
CA PRO A 71 -4.79 -6.33 18.71
C PRO A 71 -4.94 -4.89 19.22
N THR A 72 -5.94 -4.64 20.07
CA THR A 72 -6.04 -3.41 20.83
C THR A 72 -4.76 -3.29 21.67
N GLU A 73 -3.85 -2.40 21.29
CA GLU A 73 -2.72 -2.07 22.14
C GLU A 73 -3.29 -1.46 23.42
N ALA A 74 -3.07 -2.17 24.52
CA ALA A 74 -3.54 -1.78 25.84
C ALA A 74 -3.04 -0.38 26.16
N ALA A 75 -3.91 0.42 26.75
CA ALA A 75 -3.56 1.69 27.36
C ALA A 75 -2.31 1.51 28.24
N GLU A 76 -1.19 2.07 27.84
CA GLU A 76 -0.05 2.25 28.74
C GLU A 76 -0.30 3.51 29.58
N ALA A 77 -0.30 3.25 30.89
CA ALA A 77 -0.42 4.16 32.00
C ALA A 77 0.92 4.79 32.38
#